data_AF-A0A7S3ACN8-F1
#
_entry.id   AF-A0A7S3ACN8-F1
#
_cell.length_a   1.000
_cell.length_b   1.000
_cell.length_c   1.000
_cell.angle_alpha   90.00
_cell.angle_beta   90.00
_cell.angle_gamma   90.00
#
_symmetry.space_group_name_H-M   'P 1'
#
loop_
_entity.id
_entity.type
_entity.pdbx_description
1 polymer ?
#
loop_
_entity_poly.entity_id
_entity_poly.type
_entity_poly.pdbx_seq_one_letter_code
_entity_poly.pdbx_strand_id
1 'polypeptide(L)'
;VARTVRQIETTQEMIRVIGLSATLPNYEDVATFLRVSPDKGLFYFDNSFRPVPLQQQYIGITEKKAIKRFQLMNEIVYEKTLDQAGKNQVLIFVHSRKECAKTGKAIRDMALQNDTLVDFLREDSASR
;
A
#
# COMPACT_ATOMS: atom_id res chain seq x y z
N VAL A 1 -3.47 -18.74 -18.36
CA VAL A 1 -2.80 -19.94 -17.82
C VAL A 1 -3.40 -21.22 -18.37
N ALA A 2 -4.62 -21.63 -17.99
CA ALA A 2 -5.21 -22.91 -18.42
C ALA A 2 -5.19 -23.13 -19.95
N ARG A 3 -5.52 -22.09 -20.74
CA ARG A 3 -5.43 -22.14 -22.22
C ARG A 3 -3.99 -22.40 -22.70
N THR A 4 -3.01 -21.69 -22.15
CA THR A 4 -1.59 -21.82 -22.49
C THR A 4 -1.07 -23.21 -22.12
N VAL A 5 -1.42 -23.72 -20.93
CA VAL A 5 -1.05 -25.06 -20.49
C VAL A 5 -1.61 -26.12 -21.44
N ARG A 6 -2.90 -26.02 -21.79
CA ARG A 6 -3.53 -26.92 -22.77
C ARG A 6 -2.87 -26.82 -24.14
N GLN A 7 -2.49 -25.63 -24.58
CA GLN A 7 -1.78 -25.46 -25.85
C GLN A 7 -0.44 -26.18 -25.83
N ILE A 8 0.36 -26.04 -24.77
CA ILE A 8 1.64 -26.77 -24.61
C ILE A 8 1.42 -28.28 -24.71
N GLU A 9 0.36 -28.81 -24.09
CA GLU A 9 0.03 -30.24 -24.18
C GLU A 9 -0.35 -30.67 -25.60
N THR A 10 -1.14 -29.87 -26.33
CA THR A 10 -1.57 -30.20 -27.68
C THR A 10 -0.45 -30.03 -28.71
N THR A 11 0.34 -28.95 -28.64
CA THR A 11 1.34 -28.60 -29.65
C THR A 11 2.72 -29.16 -29.35
N GLN A 12 2.97 -29.62 -28.12
CA GLN A 12 4.29 -30.01 -27.62
C GLN A 12 5.34 -28.88 -27.71
N GLU A 13 4.89 -27.64 -27.90
CA GLU A 13 5.74 -26.45 -27.90
C GLU A 13 5.78 -25.88 -26.49
N MET A 14 6.93 -26.03 -25.83
CA MET A 14 7.10 -25.62 -24.44
C MET A 14 7.19 -24.10 -24.30
N ILE A 15 6.36 -23.52 -23.44
CA ILE A 15 6.38 -22.09 -23.11
C ILE A 15 6.84 -21.94 -21.66
N ARG A 16 7.85 -21.09 -21.43
CA ARG A 16 8.30 -20.75 -20.08
C ARG A 16 7.33 -19.76 -19.43
N VAL A 17 6.78 -20.13 -18.28
CA VAL A 17 5.90 -19.27 -17.47
C VAL A 17 6.66 -18.82 -16.23
N ILE A 18 6.65 -17.51 -15.96
CA ILE A 18 7.24 -16.92 -14.74
C ILE A 18 6.11 -16.21 -14.00
N GLY A 19 5.73 -16.76 -12.84
CA GLY A 19 4.72 -16.16 -11.96
C GLY A 19 5.39 -15.21 -10.97
N LEU A 20 4.95 -13.96 -10.93
CA LEU A 20 5.31 -13.01 -9.87
C LEU A 20 4.09 -12.85 -8.97
N SER A 21 4.26 -13.10 -7.68
CA SER A 21 3.20 -13.00 -6.68
C SER A 21 3.69 -12.26 -5.46
N ALA A 22 2.76 -11.65 -4.72
CA ALA A 22 2.98 -11.31 -3.32
C ALA A 22 3.07 -12.58 -2.46
N THR A 23 3.58 -12.42 -1.25
CA THR A 23 3.70 -13.47 -0.24
C THR A 23 2.31 -13.89 0.25
N LEU A 24 1.76 -14.96 -0.32
CA LEU A 24 0.43 -15.48 0.00
C LEU A 24 0.56 -16.90 0.59
N PRO A 25 -0.33 -17.33 1.50
CA PRO A 25 -0.25 -18.64 2.15
C PRO A 25 -0.39 -19.82 1.17
N ASN A 26 -1.16 -19.69 0.09
CA ASN A 26 -1.45 -20.80 -0.84
C ASN A 26 -0.51 -20.80 -2.07
N TYR A 27 0.76 -20.46 -1.88
CA TYR A 27 1.72 -20.35 -3.00
C TYR A 27 2.03 -21.70 -3.65
N GLU A 28 1.92 -22.81 -2.91
CA GLU A 28 2.08 -24.18 -3.42
C GLU A 28 0.96 -24.57 -4.39
N ASP A 29 -0.28 -24.16 -4.11
CA ASP A 29 -1.42 -24.39 -5.01
C ASP A 29 -1.24 -23.61 -6.32
N VAL A 30 -0.75 -22.37 -6.23
CA VAL A 30 -0.44 -21.54 -7.40
C VAL A 30 0.71 -22.15 -8.20
N ALA A 31 1.73 -22.69 -7.54
CA ALA A 31 2.82 -23.40 -8.20
C ALA A 31 2.29 -24.63 -8.96
N THR A 32 1.42 -25.41 -8.32
CA THR A 32 0.76 -26.58 -8.93
C THR A 32 -0.09 -26.17 -10.14
N PHE A 33 -0.88 -25.10 -10.01
CA PHE A 33 -1.69 -24.56 -11.10
C PHE A 33 -0.85 -24.11 -12.32
N LEU A 34 0.35 -23.57 -12.06
CA LEU A 34 1.30 -23.14 -13.09
C LEU A 34 2.22 -24.28 -13.59
N ARG A 35 2.09 -25.50 -13.06
CA ARG A 35 2.99 -26.65 -13.31
C ARG A 35 4.46 -26.37 -12.99
N VAL A 36 4.69 -25.61 -11.93
CA VAL A 36 6.04 -25.31 -11.43
C VAL A 36 6.50 -26.47 -10.54
N SER A 37 7.73 -26.94 -10.75
CA SER A 37 8.36 -27.93 -9.84
C SER A 37 8.71 -27.25 -8.50
N PRO A 38 8.22 -27.76 -7.35
CA PRO A 38 8.52 -27.17 -6.05
C PRO A 38 10.01 -27.11 -5.72
N ASP A 39 10.79 -28.12 -6.10
CA ASP A 39 12.21 -28.22 -5.73
C ASP A 39 13.13 -27.25 -6.48
N LYS A 40 12.75 -26.83 -7.69
CA LYS A 40 13.62 -26.06 -8.62
C LYS A 40 13.05 -24.73 -9.06
N GLY A 41 11.73 -24.61 -9.13
CA GLY A 41 11.04 -23.47 -9.72
C GLY A 41 10.23 -22.64 -8.74
N LEU A 42 10.00 -23.12 -7.52
CA LEU A 42 9.26 -22.40 -6.51
C LEU A 42 10.22 -21.62 -5.61
N PHE A 43 10.06 -20.31 -5.61
CA PHE A 43 10.81 -19.42 -4.74
C PHE A 43 9.84 -18.71 -3.80
N TYR A 44 10.02 -18.92 -2.51
CA TYR A 44 9.25 -18.27 -1.46
C TYR A 44 10.16 -17.34 -0.67
N PHE A 45 9.77 -16.08 -0.59
CA PHE A 45 10.44 -15.06 0.20
C PHE A 45 9.40 -14.52 1.16
N ASP A 46 9.64 -14.56 2.46
CA ASP A 46 8.74 -13.97 3.44
C ASP A 46 8.92 -12.44 3.51
N ASN A 47 8.19 -11.78 4.42
CA ASN A 47 8.28 -10.33 4.60
C ASN A 47 9.68 -9.83 5.04
N SER A 48 10.57 -10.72 5.51
CA SER A 48 11.92 -10.34 5.93
C SER A 48 12.83 -9.97 4.75
N PHE A 49 12.51 -10.46 3.55
CA PHE A 49 13.26 -10.15 2.32
C PHE A 49 12.93 -8.77 1.72
N ARG A 50 12.05 -7.98 2.37
CA ARG A 50 11.75 -6.63 1.91
C ARG A 50 13.02 -5.77 2.02
N PRO A 51 13.50 -5.12 0.94
CA PRO A 51 14.75 -4.37 0.96
C PRO A 51 14.73 -3.18 1.94
N VAL A 52 13.54 -2.65 2.22
CA VAL A 52 13.29 -1.68 3.28
C VAL A 52 12.24 -2.29 4.21
N PRO A 53 12.60 -2.69 5.45
CA PRO A 53 11.64 -3.22 6.41
C PRO A 53 10.45 -2.28 6.60
N LEU A 54 9.25 -2.85 6.72
CA LEU A 54 8.03 -2.08 6.88
C LEU A 54 7.51 -2.19 8.31
N GLN A 55 7.46 -1.06 9.01
CA GLN A 55 6.66 -0.97 10.24
C GLN A 55 5.20 -0.72 9.86
N GLN A 56 4.29 -1.52 10.42
CA GLN A 56 2.87 -1.46 10.12
C GLN A 56 2.09 -1.02 11.36
N GLN A 57 1.12 -0.13 11.18
CA GLN A 57 0.19 0.29 12.21
C GLN A 57 -1.24 0.18 11.68
N TYR A 58 -2.13 -0.41 12.48
CA TYR A 58 -3.53 -0.61 12.11
C TYR A 58 -4.41 0.16 13.09
N ILE A 59 -5.13 1.16 12.59
CA ILE A 59 -6.04 1.98 13.40
C ILE A 59 -7.47 1.69 12.97
N GLY A 60 -8.17 0.89 13.77
CA GLY A 60 -9.58 0.55 13.54
C GLY A 60 -10.51 1.59 14.17
N ILE A 61 -11.43 2.15 13.38
CA ILE A 61 -12.44 3.08 13.89
C ILE A 61 -13.71 2.31 14.25
N THR A 62 -14.07 2.31 15.54
CA THR A 62 -15.24 1.59 16.08
C THR A 62 -16.55 2.38 16.02
N GLU A 63 -16.50 3.68 15.70
CA GLU A 63 -17.69 4.54 15.61
C GLU A 63 -18.63 4.10 14.48
N LYS A 64 -19.92 3.93 14.83
CA LYS A 64 -20.95 3.44 13.93
C LYS A 64 -21.56 4.55 13.08
N LYS A 65 -21.69 5.76 13.64
CA LYS A 65 -22.28 6.90 12.94
C LYS A 65 -21.34 7.37 11.84
N ALA A 66 -21.77 7.25 10.59
CA ALA A 66 -20.93 7.52 9.42
C ALA A 66 -20.27 8.91 9.43
N ILE A 67 -21.00 9.94 9.86
CA ILE A 67 -20.48 11.32 9.93
C ILE A 67 -19.36 11.43 10.97
N LYS A 68 -19.57 10.90 12.18
CA LYS A 68 -18.55 10.92 13.24
C LYS A 68 -17.34 10.08 12.88
N ARG A 69 -17.55 8.91 12.28
CA ARG A 69 -16.48 8.05 11.76
C ARG A 69 -15.61 8.79 10.73
N PHE A 70 -16.24 9.55 9.84
CA PHE A 70 -15.52 10.34 8.84
C PHE A 70 -14.72 11.50 9.47
N GLN A 71 -15.28 12.18 10.48
CA GLN A 71 -14.55 13.22 11.22
C GLN A 71 -13.34 12.63 11.95
N LEU A 72 -13.55 11.57 12.73
CA LEU A 72 -12.49 10.87 13.46
C LEU A 72 -11.39 10.34 12.53
N MET A 73 -11.77 9.85 11.34
CA MET A 73 -10.79 9.44 10.33
C MET A 73 -9.90 10.60 9.87
N ASN A 74 -10.46 11.80 9.64
CA ASN A 74 -9.65 12.96 9.26
C ASN A 74 -8.75 13.44 10.41
N GLU A 75 -9.24 13.39 11.65
CA GLU A 75 -8.44 13.71 12.85
C GLU A 75 -7.24 12.76 12.98
N ILE A 76 -7.46 11.45 12.86
CA ILE A 76 -6.40 10.43 12.90
C ILE A 76 -5.39 10.65 11.76
N VAL A 77 -5.87 10.95 10.54
CA VAL A 77 -4.98 11.22 9.40
C VAL A 77 -4.11 12.45 9.68
N TYR A 78 -4.69 13.52 10.22
CA TYR A 78 -3.94 14.72 10.58
C TYR A 78 -2.89 14.42 11.66
N GLU A 79 -3.25 13.76 12.75
CA GLU A 79 -2.34 13.37 13.83
C GLU A 79 -1.16 12.53 13.30
N LYS A 80 -1.45 11.48 12.52
CA LYS A 80 -0.40 10.60 11.95
C LYS A 80 0.48 11.31 10.93
N THR A 81 -0.06 12.29 10.21
CA THR A 81 0.73 13.09 9.27
C THR A 81 1.64 14.06 10.05
N LEU A 82 1.14 14.67 11.12
CA LEU A 82 1.90 15.56 11.99
C LEU A 82 3.06 14.83 12.69
N ASP A 83 2.85 13.59 13.15
CA ASP A 83 3.90 12.74 13.75
C ASP A 83 5.15 12.61 12.85
N GLN A 84 4.92 12.60 11.54
CA GLN A 84 5.93 12.45 10.49
C GLN A 84 6.35 13.77 9.84
N ALA A 85 5.61 14.86 10.08
CA ALA A 85 5.94 16.19 9.57
C ALA A 85 7.35 16.61 10.05
N GLY A 86 8.09 17.31 9.19
CA GLY A 86 9.49 17.67 9.40
C GLY A 86 10.50 16.52 9.36
N LYS A 87 10.08 15.25 9.49
CA LYS A 87 10.96 14.07 9.57
C LYS A 87 10.97 13.26 8.27
N ASN A 88 9.79 12.89 7.79
CA ASN A 88 9.60 11.98 6.66
C ASN A 88 8.54 12.51 5.69
N GLN A 89 8.59 12.06 4.44
CA GLN A 89 7.52 12.32 3.48
C GLN A 89 6.34 11.38 3.72
N VAL A 90 5.12 11.92 3.66
CA VAL A 90 3.88 11.16 3.87
C VAL A 90 3.11 11.08 2.56
N LEU A 91 2.66 9.87 2.20
CA LEU A 91 1.81 9.62 1.05
C LEU A 91 0.44 9.09 1.52
N ILE A 92 -0.62 9.83 1.24
CA ILE A 92 -1.98 9.52 1.67
C ILE A 92 -2.79 8.97 0.49
N PHE A 93 -3.26 7.74 0.60
CA PHE A 93 -4.14 7.12 -0.39
C PHE A 93 -5.62 7.31 0.00
N VAL A 94 -6.43 7.74 -0.96
CA VAL A 94 -7.88 7.99 -0.82
C VAL A 94 -8.65 7.24 -1.90
N HIS A 95 -9.95 7.05 -1.72
CA HIS A 95 -10.75 6.22 -2.64
C HIS A 95 -11.32 6.99 -3.84
N SER A 96 -11.25 8.33 -3.85
CA SER A 96 -11.75 9.13 -4.97
C SER A 96 -10.94 10.41 -5.22
N ARG A 97 -10.98 10.90 -6.46
CA ARG A 97 -10.36 12.18 -6.85
C ARG A 97 -10.90 13.36 -6.05
N LYS A 98 -12.22 13.36 -5.78
CA LYS A 98 -12.88 14.42 -5.00
C LYS A 98 -12.45 14.37 -3.54
N GLU A 99 -12.25 13.17 -2.99
CA GLU A 99 -11.74 13.02 -1.63
C GLU A 99 -10.29 13.49 -1.50
N CYS A 100 -9.44 13.25 -2.50
CA CYS A 100 -8.04 13.73 -2.50
C CYS A 100 -7.96 15.24 -2.22
N ALA A 101 -8.72 16.04 -2.96
CA ALA A 101 -8.76 17.49 -2.76
C ALA A 101 -9.38 17.88 -1.41
N LYS A 102 -10.37 17.13 -0.92
CA LYS A 102 -11.02 17.40 0.37
C LYS A 102 -10.10 17.09 1.55
N THR A 103 -9.45 15.94 1.56
CA THR A 103 -8.52 15.52 2.61
C THR A 103 -7.30 16.44 2.66
N GLY A 104 -6.74 16.81 1.50
CA GLY A 104 -5.65 17.79 1.45
C GLY A 104 -6.03 19.15 2.05
N LYS A 105 -7.24 19.66 1.74
CA LYS A 105 -7.76 20.89 2.36
C LYS A 105 -8.01 20.71 3.86
N ALA A 106 -8.59 19.59 4.28
CA ALA A 106 -8.87 19.30 5.69
C ALA A 106 -7.58 19.30 6.54
N ILE A 107 -6.52 18.64 6.07
CA ILE A 107 -5.21 18.63 6.75
C ILE A 107 -4.63 20.03 6.85
N ARG A 108 -4.65 20.80 5.75
CA ARG A 108 -4.18 22.19 5.73
C ARG A 108 -4.97 23.06 6.72
N ASP A 109 -6.29 22.97 6.69
CA ASP A 109 -7.17 23.78 7.53
C ASP A 109 -7.00 23.39 9.01
N MET A 110 -6.79 22.11 9.34
CA MET A 110 -6.44 21.65 10.68
C MET A 110 -5.05 22.13 11.12
N ALA A 111 -4.05 22.11 10.23
CA ALA A 111 -2.71 22.63 10.51
C ALA A 111 -2.73 24.14 10.80
N LEU A 112 -3.56 24.90 10.07
CA LEU A 112 -3.78 26.32 10.32
C LEU A 112 -4.48 26.58 11.67
N GLN A 113 -5.49 25.77 12.02
CA GLN A 113 -6.22 25.90 13.29
C GLN A 113 -5.35 25.60 14.50
N ASN A 114 -4.40 24.68 14.38
CA ASN A 114 -3.52 24.24 15.47
C ASN A 114 -2.14 24.92 15.44
N ASP A 115 -1.91 25.87 14.54
CA ASP A 115 -0.64 26.58 14.35
C ASP A 115 0.58 25.66 14.10
N THR A 116 0.36 24.52 13.44
CA THR A 116 1.41 23.53 13.11
C THR A 116 1.81 23.55 11.63
N LEU A 117 1.40 24.57 10.87
CA LEU A 117 1.70 24.65 9.44
C LEU A 117 3.20 24.66 9.15
N VAL A 118 3.99 25.27 10.03
CA VAL A 118 5.46 25.39 9.91
C VAL A 118 6.12 24.01 9.90
N ASP A 119 5.59 23.04 10.65
CA ASP A 119 6.15 21.68 10.73
C ASP A 119 6.07 20.92 9.39
N PHE A 120 5.13 21.31 8.52
CA PHE A 120 4.97 20.71 7.19
C PHE A 120 5.87 21.37 6.13
N LEU A 121 6.40 22.56 6.41
CA LEU A 121 7.23 23.32 5.48
C LEU A 121 8.70 23.04 5.76
N ARG A 122 9.46 22.60 4.75
CA ARG A 122 10.92 22.54 4.85
C ARG A 122 11.45 23.96 4.68
N GLU A 123 12.29 24.43 5.61
CA GLU A 123 12.91 25.76 5.60
C GLU A 123 13.60 26.09 4.25
N ASP A 124 14.06 25.09 3.50
CA ASP A 124 14.75 25.26 2.21
C ASP A 124 13.85 25.54 0.99
N SER A 125 12.52 25.55 1.15
CA SER A 125 11.60 25.71 0.01
C SER A 125 11.41 27.18 -0.41
N ALA A 126 12.03 28.12 0.32
CA ALA A 126 12.06 29.55 0.01
C ALA A 126 13.25 29.95 -0.88
N SER A 127 14.09 29.01 -1.33
CA SER A 127 15.23 29.30 -2.21
C SER A 127 15.39 28.25 -3.31
N ARG A 128 14.58 28.38 -4.38
CA ARG A 128 14.95 28.07 -5.78
C ARG A 128 13.88 28.52 -6.75
#